data_AF-A0A6C0IN99-F1
#
_entry.id   AF-A0A6C0IN99-F1
#
_cell.length_a   1.000
_cell.length_b   1.000
_cell.length_c   1.000
_cell.angle_alpha   90.00
_cell.angle_beta   90.00
_cell.angle_gamma   90.00
#
_symmetry.space_group_name_H-M   'P 1'
#
loop_
_entity.id
_entity.type
_entity.pdbx_description
1 polymer ?
#
loop_
_entity_poly.entity_id
_entity_poly.type
_entity_poly.pdbx_seq_one_letter_code
_entity_poly.pdbx_strand_id
1 'polypeptide(L)'
;MRLGWITSILIIALGISLIYNANIQEPMTSTEMEQAMAYDVKNEFKKGEIQSSPEIAEFEVVIQVNQNNNSNATQDNNEFSKKNNDIVYNMGCVLEKETEANVREPSTIKKGEVTNVKLPMETNKLNSYIALSPKDGKYFPSSFQLKITNKVDVNKYNYELWGTTPGIEGAPSNGVLTSNNITSMPYPTDLYEVKGTNLVIGNIDIGNKALNIISIGNIFDENFNIVGNVDSLNNDIIINCDKAENITGLLIYIGAPVPIQ
;
A
#
# COMPACT_ATOMS: atom_id res chain seq x y z
N MET A 1 40.05 -37.49 28.05
CA MET A 1 38.62 -37.14 28.22
C MET A 1 38.27 -35.72 27.74
N ARG A 2 38.98 -35.14 26.76
CA ARG A 2 38.72 -33.78 26.23
C ARG A 2 38.55 -33.69 24.70
N LEU A 3 38.84 -34.76 23.95
CA LEU A 3 38.72 -34.76 22.49
C LEU A 3 37.28 -34.99 22.00
N GLY A 4 36.52 -35.86 22.68
CA GLY A 4 35.14 -36.21 22.29
C GLY A 4 34.13 -35.07 22.41
N TRP A 5 34.36 -34.13 23.32
CA TRP A 5 33.47 -32.97 23.49
C TRP A 5 33.64 -31.94 22.36
N ILE A 6 34.87 -31.76 21.86
CA ILE A 6 35.15 -30.82 20.77
C ILE A 6 34.55 -31.34 19.45
N THR A 7 34.65 -32.65 19.20
CA THR A 7 34.01 -33.27 18.02
C THR A 7 32.49 -33.17 18.05
N SER A 8 31.86 -33.34 19.22
CA SER A 8 30.41 -33.20 19.34
C SER A 8 29.93 -31.76 19.11
N ILE A 9 30.66 -30.76 19.60
CA ILE A 9 30.32 -29.35 19.37
C ILE A 9 30.45 -28.97 17.89
N LEU A 10 31.47 -29.47 17.19
CA LEU A 10 31.65 -29.20 15.76
C LEU A 10 30.54 -29.82 14.90
N ILE A 11 30.09 -31.03 15.24
CA ILE A 11 28.99 -31.71 14.52
C ILE A 11 27.67 -30.96 14.73
N ILE A 12 27.41 -30.45 15.93
CA ILE A 12 26.22 -29.64 16.23
C ILE A 12 26.28 -28.29 15.49
N ALA A 13 27.42 -27.61 15.46
CA ALA A 13 27.58 -26.34 14.76
C ALA A 13 27.42 -26.47 13.23
N LEU A 14 27.94 -27.55 12.64
CA LEU A 14 27.75 -27.88 11.21
C LEU A 14 26.29 -28.27 10.91
N GLY A 15 25.63 -29.00 11.82
CA GLY A 15 24.21 -29.33 11.70
C GLY A 15 23.31 -28.08 11.75
N ILE A 16 23.58 -27.15 12.66
CA ILE A 16 22.82 -25.90 12.78
C ILE A 16 23.05 -25.00 11.55
N SER A 17 24.28 -24.92 11.02
CA SER A 17 24.54 -24.14 9.79
C SER A 17 23.88 -24.75 8.55
N LEU A 18 23.79 -26.09 8.45
CA LEU A 18 23.09 -26.77 7.36
C LEU A 18 21.56 -26.61 7.46
N ILE A 19 21.00 -26.57 8.67
CA ILE A 19 19.57 -26.28 8.89
C ILE A 19 19.25 -24.81 8.59
N TYR A 20 20.16 -23.87 8.90
CA TYR A 20 19.96 -22.45 8.60
C TYR A 20 20.07 -22.13 7.10
N ASN A 21 20.93 -22.84 6.36
CA ASN A 21 21.05 -22.66 4.91
C ASN A 21 19.96 -23.40 4.09
N ALA A 22 19.20 -24.31 4.70
CA ALA A 22 18.14 -25.05 4.01
C ALA A 22 16.79 -24.29 3.96
N ASN A 23 16.73 -23.07 4.50
CA ASN A 23 15.50 -22.27 4.57
C ASN A 23 15.57 -20.95 3.79
N ILE A 24 16.48 -20.85 2.81
CA ILE A 24 16.29 -19.88 1.72
C ILE A 24 15.28 -20.51 0.77
N GLN A 25 14.01 -20.26 1.07
CA GLN A 25 12.90 -20.60 0.20
C GLN A 25 13.16 -19.90 -1.14
N GLU A 26 13.30 -20.66 -2.22
CA GLU A 26 13.35 -20.09 -3.55
C GLU A 26 12.12 -19.20 -3.74
N PRO A 27 12.25 -18.01 -4.37
CA PRO A 27 11.09 -17.17 -4.63
C PRO A 27 10.05 -18.00 -5.37
N MET A 28 8.82 -18.03 -4.83
CA MET A 28 7.72 -18.80 -5.43
C MET A 28 7.62 -18.47 -6.91
N THR A 29 7.54 -19.51 -7.73
CA THR A 29 7.29 -19.32 -9.16
C THR A 29 5.91 -18.69 -9.35
N SER A 30 5.70 -17.96 -10.45
CA SER A 30 4.41 -17.31 -10.75
C SER A 30 3.24 -18.30 -10.69
N THR A 31 3.48 -19.56 -11.06
CA THR A 31 2.49 -20.64 -11.03
C THR A 31 2.17 -21.13 -9.61
N GLU A 32 3.15 -21.15 -8.70
CA GLU A 32 2.93 -21.48 -7.28
C GLU A 32 2.18 -20.36 -6.56
N MET A 33 2.47 -19.10 -6.91
CA MET A 33 1.74 -17.94 -6.41
C MET A 33 0.27 -17.96 -6.89
N GLU A 34 0.05 -18.29 -8.17
CA GLU A 34 -1.29 -18.45 -8.74
C GLU A 34 -2.06 -19.63 -8.12
N GLN A 35 -1.38 -20.73 -7.80
CA GLN A 35 -1.98 -21.88 -7.12
C GLN A 35 -2.27 -21.62 -5.64
N ALA A 36 -1.41 -20.89 -4.93
CA ALA A 36 -1.66 -20.46 -3.56
C ALA A 36 -2.86 -19.50 -3.48
N MET A 37 -2.92 -18.52 -4.38
CA MET A 37 -4.07 -17.63 -4.52
C MET A 37 -5.35 -18.43 -4.87
N ALA A 38 -5.27 -19.39 -5.79
CA ALA A 38 -6.42 -20.21 -6.17
C ALA A 38 -6.87 -21.19 -5.07
N TYR A 39 -5.97 -21.59 -4.16
CA TYR A 39 -6.27 -22.49 -3.04
C TYR A 39 -6.99 -21.74 -1.90
N ASP A 40 -6.52 -20.53 -1.56
CA ASP A 40 -7.22 -19.66 -0.58
C ASP A 40 -8.59 -19.22 -1.11
N VAL A 41 -8.68 -18.88 -2.39
CA VAL A 41 -9.95 -18.55 -3.08
C VAL A 41 -10.88 -19.77 -3.23
N LYS A 42 -10.42 -21.02 -3.08
CA LYS A 42 -11.32 -22.19 -3.14
C LYS A 42 -11.82 -22.67 -1.79
N ASN A 43 -11.06 -22.45 -0.71
CA ASN A 43 -11.43 -22.98 0.61
C ASN A 43 -12.30 -22.03 1.44
N GLU A 44 -12.32 -20.72 1.15
CA GLU A 44 -13.27 -19.79 1.79
C GLU A 44 -14.63 -19.66 1.07
N PHE A 45 -14.73 -20.10 -0.18
CA PHE A 45 -15.92 -19.91 -1.02
C PHE A 45 -16.87 -21.11 -0.97
N LYS A 46 -17.33 -21.48 0.23
CA LYS A 46 -18.54 -22.32 0.38
C LYS A 46 -19.79 -21.44 0.53
N LYS A 47 -20.53 -21.34 -0.58
CA LYS A 47 -21.96 -20.96 -0.72
C LYS A 47 -22.37 -19.52 -0.35
N GLY A 48 -22.42 -18.69 -1.40
CA GLY A 48 -23.04 -17.36 -1.46
C GLY A 48 -22.08 -16.40 -2.18
N GLU A 49 -22.48 -15.79 -3.30
CA GLU A 49 -21.71 -14.66 -3.84
C GLU A 49 -21.65 -13.59 -2.76
N ILE A 50 -20.46 -13.31 -2.22
CA ILE A 50 -20.27 -12.19 -1.29
C ILE A 50 -20.59 -10.91 -2.08
N GLN A 51 -21.65 -10.22 -1.68
CA GLN A 51 -22.10 -8.96 -2.28
C GLN A 51 -21.35 -7.79 -1.66
N SER A 52 -21.10 -6.73 -2.43
CA SER A 52 -20.60 -5.46 -1.91
C SER A 52 -21.60 -4.83 -0.95
N SER A 53 -21.11 -4.32 0.18
CA SER A 53 -21.92 -3.63 1.19
C SER A 53 -21.18 -2.39 1.68
N PRO A 54 -20.99 -1.38 0.82
CA PRO A 54 -20.18 -0.24 1.17
C PRO A 54 -20.97 0.78 2.00
N GLU A 55 -20.30 1.42 2.93
CA GLU A 55 -20.81 2.59 3.66
C GLU A 55 -19.83 3.76 3.53
N ILE A 56 -20.33 4.97 3.79
CA ILE A 56 -19.47 6.15 3.76
C ILE A 56 -18.67 6.21 5.05
N ALA A 57 -17.38 5.90 4.95
CA ALA A 57 -16.41 6.06 6.02
C ALA A 57 -15.77 7.45 5.97
N GLU A 58 -15.49 8.02 7.15
CA GLU A 58 -14.82 9.29 7.33
C GLU A 58 -13.36 9.08 7.75
N PHE A 59 -12.44 9.77 7.05
CA PHE A 59 -11.01 9.77 7.37
C PHE A 59 -10.50 11.19 7.51
N GLU A 60 -9.50 11.38 8.36
CA GLU A 60 -8.67 12.58 8.37
C GLU A 60 -7.38 12.30 7.60
N VAL A 61 -7.06 13.16 6.63
CA VAL A 61 -5.89 12.96 5.76
C VAL A 61 -5.04 14.21 5.75
N VAL A 62 -3.73 14.02 5.88
CA VAL A 62 -2.75 15.10 5.75
C VAL A 62 -1.53 14.62 4.99
N ILE A 63 -1.05 15.46 4.06
CA ILE A 63 0.19 15.22 3.30
C ILE A 63 1.17 16.34 3.66
N GLN A 64 2.31 15.98 4.22
CA GLN A 64 3.37 16.90 4.62
C GLN A 64 4.64 16.65 3.81
N VAL A 65 5.44 17.70 3.61
CA VAL A 65 6.78 17.55 2.99
C VAL A 65 7.77 17.26 4.11
N ASN A 66 8.55 16.19 3.98
CA ASN A 66 9.64 15.94 4.92
C ASN A 66 10.82 16.81 4.51
N GLN A 67 11.18 17.78 5.36
CA GLN A 67 12.40 18.56 5.16
C GLN A 67 13.60 17.75 5.68
N ASN A 68 14.23 16.97 4.79
CA ASN A 68 15.53 16.40 5.10
C ASN A 68 16.58 17.52 5.09
N ASN A 69 17.10 17.85 6.29
CA ASN A 69 18.05 18.94 6.58
C ASN A 69 19.47 18.78 5.95
N ASN A 70 19.63 18.05 4.85
CA ASN A 70 20.96 17.74 4.30
C ASN A 70 21.03 17.77 2.77
N SER A 71 20.63 18.88 2.17
CA SER A 71 21.15 19.25 0.85
C SER A 71 21.49 20.74 0.82
N ASN A 72 22.73 21.06 0.47
CA ASN A 72 23.19 22.42 0.25
C ASN A 72 22.21 23.11 -0.72
N ALA A 73 21.56 24.17 -0.23
CA ALA A 73 20.53 24.90 -0.94
C ALA A 73 21.07 25.47 -2.25
N THR A 74 20.79 24.80 -3.36
CA THR A 74 20.80 25.41 -4.69
C THR A 74 19.51 26.21 -4.88
N GLN A 75 19.65 27.30 -5.65
CA GLN A 75 18.67 28.37 -5.85
C GLN A 75 17.31 27.88 -6.39
N ASP A 76 17.26 26.69 -7.01
CA ASP A 76 16.03 26.04 -7.51
C ASP A 76 15.05 25.61 -6.39
N ASN A 77 15.54 25.32 -5.18
CA ASN A 77 14.69 24.91 -4.04
C ASN A 77 13.80 26.06 -3.53
N ASN A 78 14.21 27.31 -3.72
CA ASN A 78 13.46 28.49 -3.27
C ASN A 78 12.30 28.88 -4.20
N GLU A 79 12.37 28.53 -5.49
CA GLU A 79 11.23 28.72 -6.42
C GLU A 79 10.23 27.56 -6.35
N PHE A 80 10.70 26.32 -6.17
CA PHE A 80 9.84 25.15 -6.00
C PHE A 80 9.07 25.18 -4.66
N SER A 81 9.71 25.56 -3.56
CA SER A 81 9.06 25.68 -2.24
C SER A 81 7.99 26.77 -2.18
N LYS A 82 8.17 27.90 -2.88
CA LYS A 82 7.17 28.99 -2.93
C LYS A 82 5.96 28.70 -3.81
N LYS A 83 6.07 27.83 -4.82
CA LYS A 83 4.94 27.40 -5.68
C LYS A 83 4.18 26.18 -5.15
N ASN A 84 4.67 25.52 -4.09
CA ASN A 84 4.18 24.19 -3.68
C ASN A 84 3.11 24.16 -2.59
N ASN A 85 2.73 25.27 -1.96
CA ASN A 85 1.64 25.24 -0.97
C ASN A 85 0.26 25.04 -1.61
N ASP A 86 0.15 25.24 -2.92
CA ASP A 86 -1.08 25.05 -3.69
C ASP A 86 -1.20 23.67 -4.33
N ILE A 87 -0.33 22.69 -3.98
CA ILE A 87 -0.49 21.33 -4.50
C ILE A 87 -1.78 20.73 -3.93
N VAL A 88 -2.62 20.29 -4.86
CA VAL A 88 -3.90 19.65 -4.60
C VAL A 88 -3.82 18.20 -5.07
N TYR A 89 -4.34 17.29 -4.28
CA TYR A 89 -4.43 15.87 -4.61
C TYR A 89 -5.88 15.43 -4.74
N ASN A 90 -6.14 14.49 -5.64
CA ASN A 90 -7.39 13.79 -5.76
C ASN A 90 -7.27 12.45 -5.03
N MET A 91 -8.16 12.18 -4.08
CA MET A 91 -8.24 10.91 -3.36
C MET A 91 -9.60 10.30 -3.55
N GLY A 92 -9.66 9.03 -3.95
CA GLY A 92 -10.90 8.28 -4.06
C GLY A 92 -10.75 6.86 -3.57
N CYS A 93 -11.88 6.17 -3.51
CA CYS A 93 -11.94 4.76 -3.19
C CYS A 93 -12.55 4.00 -4.37
N VAL A 94 -11.97 2.84 -4.66
CA VAL A 94 -12.52 1.85 -5.57
C VAL A 94 -12.80 0.60 -4.75
N LEU A 95 -13.98 0.02 -4.96
CA LEU A 95 -14.43 -1.17 -4.27
C LEU A 95 -13.99 -2.40 -5.05
N GLU A 96 -13.73 -3.52 -4.36
CA GLU A 96 -13.41 -4.79 -5.02
C GLU A 96 -14.53 -5.26 -5.97
N LYS A 97 -15.78 -4.90 -5.66
CA LYS A 97 -16.92 -5.08 -6.56
C LYS A 97 -17.68 -3.78 -6.65
N GLU A 98 -17.56 -3.10 -7.78
CA GLU A 98 -18.30 -1.85 -8.01
C GLU A 98 -19.81 -2.09 -7.97
N THR A 99 -20.50 -1.11 -7.39
CA THR A 99 -21.96 -1.00 -7.43
C THR A 99 -22.31 0.37 -7.97
N GLU A 100 -23.25 0.44 -8.92
CA GLU A 100 -23.62 1.69 -9.63
C GLU A 100 -23.98 2.85 -8.68
N ALA A 101 -24.38 2.55 -7.44
CA ALA A 101 -24.79 3.52 -6.43
C ALA A 101 -23.63 4.27 -5.74
N ASN A 102 -22.37 3.83 -5.88
CA ASN A 102 -21.27 4.26 -5.01
C ASN A 102 -20.09 4.94 -5.71
N VAL A 103 -20.16 5.17 -7.02
CA VAL A 103 -19.15 5.95 -7.73
C VAL A 103 -19.22 7.40 -7.26
N ARG A 104 -18.20 7.84 -6.52
CA ARG A 104 -18.08 9.21 -6.02
C ARG A 104 -16.95 9.95 -6.71
N GLU A 105 -17.16 11.25 -6.86
CA GLU A 105 -16.08 12.16 -7.27
C GLU A 105 -14.95 12.14 -6.22
N PRO A 106 -13.68 12.13 -6.66
CA PRO A 106 -12.54 12.17 -5.75
C PRO A 106 -12.58 13.38 -4.81
N SER A 107 -12.22 13.14 -3.55
CA SER A 107 -12.01 14.19 -2.55
C SER A 107 -10.75 14.98 -2.86
N THR A 108 -10.81 16.29 -2.68
CA THR A 108 -9.68 17.21 -2.85
C THR A 108 -8.92 17.36 -1.55
N ILE A 109 -7.62 17.08 -1.55
CA ILE A 109 -6.73 17.23 -0.40
C ILE A 109 -5.71 18.31 -0.70
N LYS A 110 -5.45 19.20 0.27
CA LYS A 110 -4.40 20.21 0.15
C LYS A 110 -3.17 19.82 0.95
N LYS A 111 -2.00 20.05 0.37
CA LYS A 111 -0.72 19.84 1.04
C LYS A 111 -0.63 20.66 2.33
N GLY A 112 -0.24 20.04 3.44
CA GLY A 112 -0.03 20.67 4.74
C GLY A 112 -1.31 20.97 5.52
N GLU A 113 -2.49 20.71 4.97
CA GLU A 113 -3.78 20.91 5.63
C GLU A 113 -4.39 19.55 6.01
N VAL A 114 -4.97 19.47 7.20
CA VAL A 114 -5.80 18.31 7.58
C VAL A 114 -7.12 18.41 6.84
N THR A 115 -7.44 17.39 6.06
CA THR A 115 -8.66 17.31 5.25
C THR A 115 -9.52 16.15 5.74
N ASN A 116 -10.81 16.40 5.99
CA ASN A 116 -11.78 15.33 6.22
C ASN A 116 -12.27 14.79 4.87
N VAL A 117 -12.04 13.51 4.60
CA VAL A 117 -12.46 12.85 3.36
C VAL A 117 -13.53 11.80 3.67
N LYS A 118 -14.47 11.64 2.73
CA LYS A 118 -15.58 10.69 2.84
C LYS A 118 -15.50 9.68 1.70
N LEU A 119 -15.15 8.45 2.03
CA LEU A 119 -14.89 7.40 1.04
C LEU A 119 -15.95 6.30 1.17
N PRO A 120 -16.53 5.80 0.06
CA PRO A 120 -17.32 4.58 0.09
C PRO A 120 -16.37 3.41 0.34
N MET A 121 -16.40 2.83 1.53
CA MET A 121 -15.55 1.69 1.91
C MET A 121 -16.42 0.48 2.14
N GLU A 122 -15.93 -0.72 1.80
CA GLU A 122 -16.61 -1.97 2.15
C GLU A 122 -16.82 -2.06 3.67
N THR A 123 -17.85 -2.78 4.12
CA THR A 123 -18.11 -3.04 5.55
C THR A 123 -18.14 -4.54 5.88
N ASN A 124 -17.77 -5.37 4.91
CA ASN A 124 -17.90 -6.82 4.99
C ASN A 124 -16.60 -7.53 4.59
N LYS A 125 -16.70 -8.75 4.04
CA LYS A 125 -15.53 -9.58 3.69
C LYS A 125 -14.76 -9.10 2.45
N LEU A 126 -15.24 -8.08 1.74
CA LEU A 126 -14.58 -7.54 0.56
C LEU A 126 -13.60 -6.43 0.95
N ASN A 127 -12.61 -6.21 0.09
CA ASN A 127 -11.57 -5.24 0.30
C ASN A 127 -11.88 -3.89 -0.36
N SER A 128 -11.09 -2.86 -0.02
CA SER A 128 -11.22 -1.52 -0.59
C SER A 128 -9.86 -0.98 -1.03
N TYR A 129 -9.86 -0.12 -2.03
CA TYR A 129 -8.64 0.42 -2.63
C TYR A 129 -8.69 1.93 -2.62
N ILE A 130 -7.74 2.57 -1.97
CA ILE A 130 -7.63 4.03 -1.96
C ILE A 130 -6.61 4.45 -3.01
N ALA A 131 -7.05 5.23 -4.00
CA ALA A 131 -6.19 5.81 -5.02
C ALA A 131 -5.99 7.31 -4.74
N LEU A 132 -4.75 7.78 -4.88
CA LEU A 132 -4.35 9.16 -4.63
C LEU A 132 -3.41 9.63 -5.75
N SER A 133 -3.68 10.79 -6.34
CA SER A 133 -2.77 11.41 -7.32
C SER A 133 -2.78 12.94 -7.27
N PRO A 134 -1.69 13.62 -7.66
CA PRO A 134 -1.67 15.08 -7.75
C PRO A 134 -2.60 15.55 -8.88
N LYS A 135 -3.49 16.49 -8.59
CA LYS A 135 -4.59 16.91 -9.49
C LYS A 135 -4.09 17.51 -10.80
N ASP A 136 -2.97 18.21 -10.76
CA ASP A 136 -2.32 18.84 -11.90
C ASP A 136 -1.36 17.90 -12.64
N GLY A 137 -1.40 16.60 -12.34
CA GLY A 137 -0.55 15.57 -12.99
C GLY A 137 0.94 15.72 -12.68
N LYS A 138 1.28 16.52 -11.66
CA LYS A 138 2.65 16.67 -11.16
C LYS A 138 3.06 15.46 -10.32
N TYR A 139 4.35 15.38 -10.02
CA TYR A 139 4.89 14.43 -9.06
C TYR A 139 4.60 14.87 -7.62
N PHE A 140 4.62 13.91 -6.70
CA PHE A 140 4.69 14.20 -5.27
C PHE A 140 5.95 15.04 -4.93
N PRO A 141 5.97 15.76 -3.80
CA PRO A 141 7.20 16.35 -3.28
C PRO A 141 8.30 15.28 -3.18
N SER A 142 9.56 15.64 -3.43
CA SER A 142 10.69 14.70 -3.43
C SER A 142 10.83 13.86 -2.16
N SER A 143 10.30 14.37 -1.04
CA SER A 143 10.05 13.59 0.16
C SER A 143 8.78 14.07 0.85
N PHE A 144 7.96 13.13 1.31
CA PHE A 144 6.69 13.43 1.94
C PHE A 144 6.28 12.38 2.98
N GLN A 145 5.39 12.79 3.88
CA GLN A 145 4.60 11.91 4.72
C GLN A 145 3.13 12.07 4.35
N LEU A 146 2.46 10.95 4.09
CA LEU A 146 1.01 10.86 4.03
C LEU A 146 0.52 10.17 5.30
N LYS A 147 -0.39 10.81 6.01
CA LYS A 147 -1.08 10.22 7.16
C LYS A 147 -2.58 10.14 6.87
N ILE A 148 -3.15 8.96 7.04
CA ILE A 148 -4.59 8.69 6.93
C ILE A 148 -5.07 8.15 8.27
N THR A 149 -5.96 8.88 8.93
CA THR A 149 -6.54 8.53 10.23
C THR A 149 -7.96 8.03 10.03
N ASN A 150 -8.22 6.77 10.39
CA ASN A 150 -9.56 6.21 10.43
C ASN A 150 -10.32 6.72 11.66
N LYS A 151 -11.47 7.38 11.44
CA LYS A 151 -12.35 7.83 12.53
C LYS A 151 -13.20 6.68 13.07
N VAL A 152 -12.56 5.75 13.78
CA VAL A 152 -13.21 4.53 14.32
C VAL A 152 -14.47 4.81 15.14
N ASP A 153 -14.51 5.92 15.90
CA ASP A 153 -15.67 6.30 16.70
C ASP A 153 -16.90 6.64 15.85
N VAL A 154 -16.68 7.11 14.62
CA VAL A 154 -17.72 7.42 13.64
C VAL A 154 -18.00 6.20 12.78
N ASN A 155 -16.95 5.59 12.23
CA ASN A 155 -17.06 4.55 11.22
C ASN A 155 -17.53 3.22 11.81
N LYS A 156 -17.25 2.92 13.09
CA LYS A 156 -17.52 1.62 13.74
C LYS A 156 -16.80 0.43 13.09
N TYR A 157 -15.83 0.70 12.22
CA TYR A 157 -15.00 -0.28 11.56
C TYR A 157 -13.53 0.14 11.67
N ASN A 158 -12.66 -0.85 11.83
CA ASN A 158 -11.23 -0.69 11.69
C ASN A 158 -10.83 -1.01 10.25
N TYR A 159 -10.31 -0.01 9.53
CA TYR A 159 -9.77 -0.14 8.19
C TYR A 159 -8.25 -0.24 8.27
N GLU A 160 -7.71 -1.40 7.96
CA GLU A 160 -6.27 -1.70 8.01
C GLU A 160 -5.73 -2.10 6.64
N LEU A 161 -4.41 -2.08 6.50
CA LEU A 161 -3.75 -2.54 5.30
C LEU A 161 -4.00 -4.04 5.09
N TRP A 162 -4.29 -4.46 3.86
CA TRP A 162 -4.63 -5.86 3.58
C TRP A 162 -3.56 -6.84 4.07
N GLY A 163 -2.28 -6.53 3.85
CA GLY A 163 -1.16 -7.37 4.25
C GLY A 163 -0.90 -7.44 5.76
N THR A 164 -1.65 -6.69 6.58
CA THR A 164 -1.63 -6.81 8.05
C THR A 164 -2.79 -7.64 8.58
N THR A 165 -3.70 -8.08 7.71
CA THR A 165 -4.87 -8.89 8.11
C THR A 165 -4.43 -10.25 8.65
N PRO A 166 -4.98 -10.71 9.79
CA PRO A 166 -4.67 -12.04 10.31
C PRO A 166 -4.92 -13.14 9.27
N GLY A 167 -3.95 -14.04 9.10
CA GLY A 167 -4.05 -15.18 8.17
C GLY A 167 -3.47 -14.92 6.78
N ILE A 168 -3.06 -13.70 6.45
CA ILE A 168 -2.30 -13.42 5.23
C ILE A 168 -0.83 -13.77 5.44
N GLU A 169 -0.37 -14.86 4.82
CA GLU A 169 1.05 -15.22 4.73
C GLU A 169 1.60 -14.79 3.35
N GLY A 170 2.78 -14.15 3.32
CA GLY A 170 3.46 -13.82 2.07
C GLY A 170 2.89 -12.64 1.27
N ALA A 171 2.31 -11.64 1.95
CA ALA A 171 1.90 -10.39 1.29
C ALA A 171 3.06 -9.77 0.47
N PRO A 172 2.81 -9.27 -0.76
CA PRO A 172 3.85 -8.62 -1.54
C PRO A 172 4.43 -7.41 -0.79
N SER A 173 5.72 -7.15 -1.00
CA SER A 173 6.36 -5.96 -0.44
C SER A 173 5.78 -4.68 -1.04
N ASN A 174 5.72 -3.62 -0.23
CA ASN A 174 5.40 -2.29 -0.73
C ASN A 174 6.45 -1.85 -1.76
N GLY A 175 6.03 -1.18 -2.82
CA GLY A 175 6.98 -0.71 -3.82
C GLY A 175 6.34 0.00 -5.00
N VAL A 176 7.05 0.10 -6.11
CA VAL A 176 6.57 0.82 -7.29
C VAL A 176 5.62 -0.04 -8.12
N LEU A 177 4.44 0.49 -8.40
CA LEU A 177 3.45 -0.05 -9.34
C LEU A 177 3.57 0.66 -10.69
N THR A 178 3.59 -0.13 -11.75
CA THR A 178 3.61 0.31 -13.15
C THR A 178 2.66 -0.57 -13.97
N SER A 179 2.37 -0.15 -15.20
CA SER A 179 1.62 -0.96 -16.17
C SER A 179 2.24 -2.34 -16.44
N ASN A 180 3.55 -2.51 -16.23
CA ASN A 180 4.24 -3.78 -16.47
C ASN A 180 4.10 -4.79 -15.34
N ASN A 181 3.83 -4.35 -14.10
CA ASN A 181 3.83 -5.25 -12.94
C ASN A 181 2.49 -5.34 -12.21
N ILE A 182 1.52 -4.48 -12.52
CA ILE A 182 0.19 -4.50 -11.89
C ILE A 182 -0.53 -5.84 -12.11
N THR A 183 -0.32 -6.50 -13.25
CA THR A 183 -0.92 -7.81 -13.58
C THR A 183 -0.43 -8.94 -12.68
N SER A 184 0.70 -8.75 -12.00
CA SER A 184 1.29 -9.74 -11.08
C SER A 184 0.86 -9.51 -9.63
N MET A 185 0.10 -8.44 -9.36
CA MET A 185 -0.41 -8.12 -8.03
C MET A 185 -1.74 -8.85 -7.77
N PRO A 186 -2.12 -9.09 -6.50
CA PRO A 186 -3.37 -9.76 -6.13
C PRO A 186 -4.57 -8.80 -6.25
N TYR A 187 -4.68 -8.11 -7.39
CA TYR A 187 -5.75 -7.16 -7.66
C TYR A 187 -6.78 -7.74 -8.63
N PRO A 188 -8.09 -7.51 -8.39
CA PRO A 188 -9.11 -7.79 -9.38
C PRO A 188 -8.79 -7.11 -10.70
N THR A 189 -8.99 -7.80 -11.82
CA THR A 189 -8.66 -7.27 -13.16
C THR A 189 -9.54 -6.10 -13.58
N ASP A 190 -10.72 -5.98 -12.98
CA ASP A 190 -11.68 -4.88 -13.16
C ASP A 190 -11.38 -3.66 -12.29
N LEU A 191 -10.43 -3.75 -11.34
CA LEU A 191 -10.00 -2.61 -10.51
C LEU A 191 -9.31 -1.51 -11.33
N TYR A 192 -8.63 -1.88 -12.41
CA TYR A 192 -7.71 -0.99 -13.12
C TYR A 192 -7.83 -1.05 -14.63
N GLU A 193 -7.45 0.05 -15.27
CA GLU A 193 -7.27 0.17 -16.70
C GLU A 193 -5.85 0.67 -17.00
N VAL A 194 -5.19 0.08 -18.00
CA VAL A 194 -3.89 0.54 -18.49
C VAL A 194 -4.10 1.43 -19.73
N LYS A 195 -3.81 2.73 -19.60
CA LYS A 195 -3.89 3.71 -20.70
C LYS A 195 -2.49 4.13 -21.13
N GLY A 196 -1.96 3.46 -22.17
CA GLY A 196 -0.57 3.65 -22.57
C GLY A 196 0.37 3.16 -21.46
N THR A 197 1.15 4.07 -20.87
CA THR A 197 2.01 3.76 -19.70
C THR A 197 1.33 4.00 -18.36
N ASN A 198 0.20 4.70 -18.34
CA ASN A 198 -0.47 5.12 -17.11
C ASN A 198 -1.41 4.02 -16.58
N LEU A 199 -1.53 3.99 -15.26
CA LEU A 199 -2.49 3.20 -14.52
C LEU A 199 -3.65 4.09 -14.11
N VAL A 200 -4.86 3.65 -14.42
CA VAL A 200 -6.09 4.25 -13.95
C VAL A 200 -6.77 3.27 -13.00
N ILE A 201 -7.02 3.70 -11.77
CA ILE A 201 -7.71 2.90 -10.74
C ILE A 201 -9.11 3.50 -10.57
N GLY A 202 -10.14 2.76 -10.97
CA GLY A 202 -11.49 3.31 -11.12
C GLY A 202 -11.50 4.53 -12.05
N ASN A 203 -11.81 5.71 -11.52
CA ASN A 203 -11.79 6.98 -12.25
C ASN A 203 -10.56 7.86 -11.97
N ILE A 204 -9.53 7.35 -11.30
CA ILE A 204 -8.34 8.10 -10.88
C ILE A 204 -7.12 7.63 -11.67
N ASP A 205 -6.54 8.51 -12.50
CA ASP A 205 -5.23 8.30 -13.10
C ASP A 205 -4.14 8.50 -12.02
N ILE A 206 -3.45 7.41 -11.65
CA ILE A 206 -2.33 7.40 -10.70
C ILE A 206 -0.97 7.47 -11.41
N GLY A 207 -0.98 7.65 -12.73
CA GLY A 207 0.18 7.80 -13.59
C GLY A 207 0.92 6.49 -13.84
N ASN A 208 2.19 6.59 -14.22
CA ASN A 208 2.99 5.45 -14.67
C ASN A 208 3.95 4.91 -13.60
N LYS A 209 4.03 5.56 -12.44
CA LYS A 209 4.95 5.19 -11.35
C LYS A 209 4.31 5.50 -9.99
N ALA A 210 3.37 4.66 -9.57
CA ALA A 210 2.67 4.84 -8.30
C ALA A 210 3.36 4.05 -7.17
N LEU A 211 3.22 4.49 -5.92
CA LEU A 211 3.56 3.64 -4.78
C LEU A 211 2.39 2.69 -4.49
N ASN A 212 2.72 1.41 -4.37
CA ASN A 212 1.82 0.34 -3.97
C ASN A 212 2.01 0.08 -2.48
N ILE A 213 0.98 0.36 -1.69
CA ILE A 213 1.02 0.22 -0.24
C ILE A 213 0.07 -0.91 0.18
N ILE A 214 0.64 -2.02 0.63
CA ILE A 214 -0.08 -3.25 0.94
C ILE A 214 0.06 -3.64 2.42
N SER A 215 1.22 -3.36 3.05
CA SER A 215 1.51 -3.78 4.43
C SER A 215 2.35 -2.75 5.18
N ILE A 216 2.57 -2.98 6.47
CA ILE A 216 3.60 -2.26 7.26
C ILE A 216 4.99 -2.70 6.78
N GLY A 217 5.97 -1.80 6.84
CA GLY A 217 7.37 -2.08 6.52
C GLY A 217 7.95 -1.17 5.44
N ASN A 218 9.10 -1.57 4.90
CA ASN A 218 9.83 -0.77 3.91
C ASN A 218 9.06 -0.63 2.60
N ILE A 219 9.30 0.50 1.92
CA ILE A 219 8.87 0.76 0.53
C ILE A 219 10.11 0.66 -0.35
N PHE A 220 10.02 -0.13 -1.43
CA PHE A 220 11.13 -0.35 -2.34
C PHE A 220 10.94 0.34 -3.70
N ASP A 221 12.02 0.86 -4.26
CA ASP A 221 12.03 1.27 -5.67
C ASP A 221 12.18 0.05 -6.61
N GLU A 222 12.22 0.31 -7.92
CA GLU A 222 12.39 -0.70 -8.97
C GLU A 222 13.75 -1.43 -8.90
N ASN A 223 14.71 -0.89 -8.17
CA ASN A 223 16.04 -1.47 -7.96
C ASN A 223 16.17 -2.11 -6.56
N PHE A 224 15.06 -2.29 -5.84
CA PHE A 224 15.02 -2.81 -4.46
C PHE A 224 15.76 -1.97 -3.42
N ASN A 225 15.99 -0.68 -3.69
CA ASN A 225 16.45 0.25 -2.68
C ASN A 225 15.27 0.68 -1.81
N ILE A 226 15.53 0.84 -0.51
CA ILE A 226 14.54 1.42 0.41
C ILE A 226 14.39 2.92 0.09
N VAL A 227 13.15 3.33 -0.17
CA VAL A 227 12.77 4.72 -0.47
C VAL A 227 11.78 5.29 0.54
N GLY A 228 11.43 4.52 1.56
CA GLY A 228 10.51 4.93 2.60
C GLY A 228 10.04 3.77 3.47
N ASN A 229 9.05 4.03 4.31
CA ASN A 229 8.43 3.04 5.17
C ASN A 229 6.94 3.33 5.39
N VAL A 230 6.21 2.30 5.75
CA VAL A 230 4.80 2.36 6.13
C VAL A 230 4.67 1.86 7.56
N ASP A 231 3.98 2.62 8.39
CA ASP A 231 3.63 2.26 9.76
C ASP A 231 2.10 2.30 9.94
N SER A 232 1.61 1.53 10.91
CA SER A 232 0.22 1.62 11.38
C SER A 232 0.21 1.76 12.90
N LEU A 233 -0.39 2.84 13.40
CA LEU A 233 -0.45 3.13 14.84
C LEU A 233 -1.71 3.92 15.18
N ASN A 234 -2.45 3.53 16.21
CA ASN A 234 -3.60 4.28 16.72
C ASN A 234 -4.64 4.66 15.64
N ASN A 235 -5.02 3.72 14.78
CA ASN A 235 -5.93 3.93 13.63
C ASN A 235 -5.36 4.81 12.50
N ASP A 236 -4.07 5.14 12.57
CA ASP A 236 -3.35 5.86 11.53
C ASP A 236 -2.61 4.89 10.62
N ILE A 237 -2.75 5.07 9.31
CA ILE A 237 -1.80 4.56 8.31
C ILE A 237 -0.86 5.72 7.98
N ILE A 238 0.44 5.51 8.22
CA ILE A 238 1.49 6.52 8.03
C ILE A 238 2.45 6.02 6.95
N ILE A 239 2.52 6.74 5.83
CA ILE A 239 3.39 6.43 4.70
C ILE A 239 4.44 7.52 4.62
N ASN A 240 5.68 7.18 4.95
CA ASN A 240 6.84 8.04 4.76
C ASN A 240 7.53 7.65 3.46
N CYS A 241 7.71 8.60 2.56
CA CYS A 241 8.52 8.43 1.35
C CYS A 241 9.67 9.45 1.38
N ASP A 242 10.89 8.93 1.51
CA ASP A 242 12.11 9.73 1.60
C ASP A 242 12.68 10.10 0.23
N LYS A 243 12.33 9.30 -0.79
CA LYS A 243 12.78 9.45 -2.18
C LYS A 243 11.61 9.20 -3.13
N ALA A 244 10.88 10.27 -3.40
CA ALA A 244 9.67 10.24 -4.22
C ALA A 244 9.91 10.77 -5.64
N GLU A 245 11.16 10.80 -6.12
CA GLU A 245 11.46 11.30 -7.46
C GLU A 245 10.65 10.52 -8.50
N ASN A 246 9.83 11.25 -9.25
CA ASN A 246 8.95 10.73 -10.29
C ASN A 246 7.79 9.85 -9.81
N ILE A 247 7.46 9.84 -8.51
CA ILE A 247 6.23 9.18 -8.03
C ILE A 247 5.02 9.99 -8.49
N THR A 248 4.11 9.34 -9.21
CA THR A 248 2.94 9.95 -9.84
C THR A 248 1.64 9.71 -9.09
N GLY A 249 1.61 8.72 -8.20
CA GLY A 249 0.39 8.29 -7.51
C GLY A 249 0.66 7.37 -6.35
N LEU A 250 -0.38 7.07 -5.59
CA LEU A 250 -0.39 6.00 -4.60
C LEU A 250 -1.64 5.15 -4.81
N LEU A 251 -1.47 3.83 -4.63
CA LEU A 251 -2.53 2.86 -4.46
C LEU A 251 -2.35 2.20 -3.10
N ILE A 252 -3.35 2.29 -2.25
CA ILE A 252 -3.32 1.74 -0.88
C ILE A 252 -4.37 0.65 -0.79
N TYR A 253 -3.94 -0.56 -0.46
CA TYR A 253 -4.78 -1.73 -0.36
C TYR A 253 -5.30 -1.88 1.07
N ILE A 254 -6.59 -1.63 1.27
CA ILE A 254 -7.29 -1.76 2.54
C ILE A 254 -7.98 -3.13 2.58
N GLY A 255 -7.64 -3.94 3.58
CA GLY A 255 -8.25 -5.24 3.78
C GLY A 255 -9.72 -5.14 4.19
N ALA A 256 -10.41 -6.29 4.17
CA ALA A 256 -11.75 -6.40 4.73
C ALA A 256 -11.81 -5.80 6.15
N PRO A 257 -12.69 -4.82 6.41
CA PRO A 257 -12.72 -4.13 7.68
C PRO A 257 -13.14 -5.04 8.84
N VAL A 258 -12.63 -4.72 10.02
CA VAL A 258 -13.02 -5.38 11.27
C VAL A 258 -14.01 -4.51 12.03
N PRO A 259 -15.24 -4.97 12.31
CA PRO A 259 -16.20 -4.21 13.13
C PRO A 259 -15.64 -3.94 14.53
N ILE A 260 -15.85 -2.72 15.02
CA ILE A 260 -15.51 -2.31 16.38
C ILE A 260 -16.81 -2.27 17.20
N GLN A 261 -16.84 -3.05 18.29
CA GLN A 261 -17.99 -3.12 19.20
C GLN A 261 -18.08 -1.92 20.13
#